data_AF-A0AA35W750-F1
#
_entry.id   AF-A0AA35W750-F1
#
_cell.length_a   1.000
_cell.length_b   1.000
_cell.length_c   1.000
_cell.angle_alpha   90.00
_cell.angle_beta   90.00
_cell.angle_gamma   90.00
#
_symmetry.space_group_name_H-M   'P 1'
#
loop_
_entity.id
_entity.type
_entity.pdbx_description
1 polymer ?
#
loop_
_entity_poly.entity_id
_entity_poly.type
_entity_poly.pdbx_seq_one_letter_code
_entity_poly.pdbx_strand_id
1 'polypeptide(L)'
;MDEVTVEMCMGKAFDVVIRHQLDPLWNQLSSKTRQLVFDLKTLRTILYFLTQYDCVTFFHYLEGQRAEKTGGGKANWMLLDSANIVFARARERVFGDQMSLCLEESPKWHLLRMVLEEVRGEVGGGEGGVGSGRVLVVVNDERTSYQLKQFLCSGGRSLLEQQFHRFLSQKYPQYQLGGGGVAEVGGARKRKQAAPRKAYHQQSAGKSGEPRDGGDREEEDTAALYEGLGQAELQFSEDGSMKVAPPTSKEDHTHFRLLPEPVVVFHALEIAGEQPHQLHRVLDELRPRYVVMYDPDVRSVRQLEVYQSSHPETRVRVYFLLYDISVEEQRYLTALRREKEAFQQLIRERAQMVLPVDQGVGGAKDFTDHTHSRRAGGQSSEEKVIVDMREFRSSLPSLLHKRGINILPLTLEVSWPLFLTSHLWRP
;
A
#
# COMPACT_ATOMS: atom_id res chain seq x y z
N MET A 1 -19.23 7.36 18.49
CA MET A 1 -17.95 7.73 19.14
C MET A 1 -17.05 6.51 19.39
N ASP A 2 -17.57 5.28 19.29
CA ASP A 2 -16.79 4.05 19.55
C ASP A 2 -15.80 3.63 18.44
N GLU A 3 -15.74 4.39 17.33
CA GLU A 3 -14.91 4.05 16.16
C GLU A 3 -13.44 4.52 16.28
N VAL A 4 -13.14 5.42 17.23
CA VAL A 4 -11.80 6.04 17.37
C VAL A 4 -11.14 5.56 18.66
N THR A 5 -10.66 4.32 18.64
CA THR A 5 -9.84 3.73 19.71
C THR A 5 -8.39 3.57 19.25
N VAL A 6 -7.48 3.42 20.22
CA VAL A 6 -6.05 3.15 19.93
C VAL A 6 -5.89 1.85 19.13
N GLU A 7 -6.72 0.85 19.43
CA GLU A 7 -6.74 -0.43 18.71
C GLU A 7 -7.07 -0.24 17.22
N MET A 8 -8.09 0.56 16.93
CA MET A 8 -8.49 0.84 15.54
C MET A 8 -7.46 1.68 14.79
N CYS A 9 -6.73 2.55 15.50
CA CYS A 9 -5.62 3.32 14.94
C CYS A 9 -4.54 2.40 14.32
N MET A 10 -4.32 1.19 14.83
CA MET A 10 -3.31 0.29 14.26
C MET A 10 -3.76 -0.42 12.96
N GLY A 11 -5.07 -0.42 12.65
CA GLY A 11 -5.63 -1.09 11.48
C GLY A 11 -5.54 -0.25 10.20
N LYS A 12 -5.46 -0.88 9.02
CA LYS A 12 -5.32 -0.18 7.71
C LYS A 12 -6.49 0.79 7.42
N ALA A 13 -7.70 0.46 7.87
CA ALA A 13 -8.93 1.22 7.57
C ALA A 13 -9.06 2.58 8.29
N PHE A 14 -8.20 2.88 9.28
CA PHE A 14 -8.38 4.06 10.12
C PHE A 14 -8.34 5.39 9.34
N ASP A 15 -7.46 5.53 8.35
CA ASP A 15 -7.39 6.76 7.53
C ASP A 15 -8.70 7.01 6.77
N VAL A 16 -9.36 5.94 6.31
CA VAL A 16 -10.63 6.04 5.58
C VAL A 16 -11.74 6.52 6.53
N VAL A 17 -11.76 6.02 7.77
CA VAL A 17 -12.71 6.47 8.80
C VAL A 17 -12.49 7.95 9.12
N ILE A 18 -11.23 8.37 9.30
CA ILE A 18 -10.91 9.77 9.59
C ILE A 18 -11.28 10.68 8.41
N ARG A 19 -10.99 10.29 7.16
CA ARG A 19 -11.41 11.07 5.98
C ARG A 19 -12.93 11.19 5.90
N HIS A 20 -13.65 10.09 6.00
CA HIS A 20 -15.11 10.10 5.96
C HIS A 20 -15.73 11.05 7.01
N GLN A 21 -15.12 11.17 8.20
CA GLN A 21 -15.58 12.08 9.25
C GLN A 21 -15.14 13.54 9.05
N LEU A 22 -13.95 13.78 8.48
CA LEU A 22 -13.36 15.11 8.37
C LEU A 22 -13.59 15.79 7.02
N ASP A 23 -13.82 15.05 5.93
CA ASP A 23 -14.04 15.57 4.58
C ASP A 23 -15.18 16.61 4.52
N PRO A 24 -16.36 16.41 5.17
CA PRO A 24 -17.45 17.39 5.13
C PRO A 24 -17.09 18.75 5.74
N LEU A 25 -16.11 18.80 6.64
CA LEU A 25 -15.69 20.01 7.36
C LEU A 25 -14.24 20.40 7.04
N TRP A 26 -13.60 19.77 6.05
CA TRP A 26 -12.15 19.88 5.82
C TRP A 26 -11.68 21.33 5.66
N ASN A 27 -12.44 22.12 4.91
CA ASN A 27 -12.17 23.53 4.65
C ASN A 27 -12.33 24.43 5.89
N GLN A 28 -13.08 23.97 6.90
CA GLN A 28 -13.29 24.69 8.16
C GLN A 28 -12.22 24.33 9.21
N LEU A 29 -11.39 23.32 8.96
CA LEU A 29 -10.37 22.88 9.90
C LEU A 29 -9.17 23.83 9.93
N SER A 30 -8.69 24.08 11.15
CA SER A 30 -7.43 24.80 11.36
C SER A 30 -6.27 24.10 10.67
N SER A 31 -5.26 24.84 10.24
CA SER A 31 -4.01 24.28 9.70
C SER A 31 -3.33 23.32 10.69
N LYS A 32 -3.42 23.61 11.99
CA LYS A 32 -2.92 22.74 13.06
C LYS A 32 -3.60 21.37 13.07
N THR A 33 -4.93 21.33 12.93
CA THR A 33 -5.69 20.07 12.91
C THR A 33 -5.34 19.25 11.67
N ARG A 34 -5.25 19.89 10.50
CA ARG A 34 -4.83 19.22 9.25
C ARG A 34 -3.43 18.63 9.35
N GLN A 35 -2.49 19.36 9.97
CA GLN A 35 -1.14 18.85 10.24
C GLN A 35 -1.15 17.63 11.17
N LEU A 36 -1.99 17.62 12.21
CA LEU A 36 -2.07 16.47 13.13
C LEU A 36 -2.58 15.20 12.44
N VAL A 37 -3.53 15.33 11.51
CA VAL A 37 -4.02 14.20 10.70
C VAL A 37 -2.90 13.64 9.82
N PHE A 38 -2.11 14.53 9.19
CA PHE A 38 -0.94 14.12 8.41
C PHE A 38 0.16 13.47 9.27
N ASP A 39 0.45 14.04 10.43
CA ASP A 39 1.42 13.50 11.39
C ASP A 39 0.99 12.10 11.86
N LEU A 40 -0.30 11.89 12.14
CA LEU A 40 -0.87 10.60 12.53
C LEU A 40 -0.71 9.56 11.41
N LYS A 41 -1.00 9.93 10.16
CA LYS A 41 -0.79 9.05 9.00
C LYS A 41 0.69 8.66 8.88
N THR A 42 1.59 9.61 9.07
CA THR A 42 3.05 9.40 9.01
C THR A 42 3.52 8.44 10.11
N LEU A 43 3.10 8.67 11.36
CA LEU A 43 3.46 7.82 12.49
C LEU A 43 2.96 6.38 12.34
N ARG A 44 1.74 6.19 11.83
CA ARG A 44 1.19 4.86 11.53
C ARG A 44 1.97 4.15 10.42
N THR A 45 2.42 4.91 9.42
CA THR A 45 3.27 4.40 8.34
C THR A 45 4.64 3.97 8.88
N ILE A 46 5.27 4.78 9.74
CA ILE A 46 6.52 4.43 10.44
C ILE A 46 6.35 3.13 11.23
N LEU A 47 5.24 2.99 11.97
CA LEU A 47 4.95 1.80 12.77
C LEU A 47 4.83 0.54 11.90
N TYR A 48 4.20 0.65 10.73
CA TYR A 48 4.13 -0.45 9.77
C TYR A 48 5.51 -0.81 9.21
N PHE A 49 6.27 0.18 8.75
CA PHE A 49 7.60 -0.03 8.16
C PHE A 49 8.62 -0.58 9.15
N LEU A 50 8.47 -0.34 10.46
CA LEU A 50 9.35 -0.94 11.47
C LEU A 50 9.34 -2.47 11.43
N THR A 51 8.17 -3.07 11.16
CA THR A 51 7.99 -4.54 11.12
C THR A 51 8.28 -5.16 9.77
N GLN A 52 8.11 -4.40 8.69
CA GLN A 52 8.21 -4.89 7.30
C GLN A 52 9.57 -4.63 6.65
N TYR A 53 10.23 -3.51 6.97
CA TYR A 53 11.49 -3.15 6.36
C TYR A 53 12.70 -3.63 7.17
N ASP A 54 13.81 -3.84 6.46
CA ASP A 54 15.12 -4.03 7.07
C ASP A 54 15.63 -2.77 7.78
N CYS A 55 16.63 -2.93 8.65
CA CYS A 55 17.19 -1.85 9.45
C CYS A 55 17.74 -0.69 8.60
N VAL A 56 18.33 -0.98 7.44
CA VAL A 56 18.94 0.03 6.55
C VAL A 56 17.87 0.84 5.84
N THR A 57 16.90 0.17 5.22
CA THR A 57 15.76 0.81 4.53
C THR A 57 14.94 1.64 5.52
N PHE A 58 14.65 1.09 6.70
CA PHE A 58 13.90 1.81 7.74
C PHE A 58 14.65 3.06 8.21
N PHE A 59 15.96 2.95 8.44
CA PHE A 59 16.80 4.09 8.81
C PHE A 59 16.85 5.16 7.70
N HIS A 60 16.99 4.75 6.44
CA HIS A 60 16.95 5.66 5.30
C HIS A 60 15.61 6.40 5.19
N TYR A 61 14.49 5.69 5.38
CA TYR A 61 13.17 6.29 5.39
C TYR A 61 13.02 7.36 6.49
N LEU A 62 13.43 7.04 7.72
CA LEU A 62 13.41 7.99 8.83
C LEU A 62 14.31 9.21 8.57
N GLU A 63 15.52 9.02 8.05
CA GLU A 63 16.41 10.11 7.66
C GLU A 63 15.80 10.99 6.56
N GLY A 64 15.07 10.39 5.61
CA GLY A 64 14.29 11.09 4.59
C GLY A 64 13.21 11.98 5.20
N GLN A 65 12.44 11.45 6.15
CA GLN A 65 11.42 12.21 6.90
C GLN A 65 12.01 13.39 7.67
N ARG A 66 13.27 13.28 8.14
CA ARG A 66 13.98 14.39 8.80
C ARG A 66 14.44 15.48 7.83
N ALA A 67 14.77 15.10 6.60
CA ALA A 67 15.17 16.02 5.54
C ALA A 67 13.97 16.74 4.90
N GLU A 68 12.82 16.07 4.87
CA GLU A 68 11.57 16.59 4.35
C GLU A 68 11.05 17.73 5.23
N LYS A 69 11.02 18.94 4.65
CA LYS A 69 10.34 20.09 5.26
C LYS A 69 8.91 20.07 4.71
N THR A 70 7.94 19.63 5.51
CA THR A 70 6.53 19.81 5.17
C THR A 70 6.28 21.29 4.88
N GLY A 71 5.47 21.59 3.85
CA GLY A 71 5.16 22.93 3.33
C GLY A 71 4.44 23.90 4.28
N GLY A 72 4.74 23.83 5.59
CA GLY A 72 4.23 24.68 6.66
C GLY A 72 5.09 24.65 7.94
N GLY A 73 6.30 24.09 7.90
CA GLY A 73 7.18 23.94 9.07
C GLY A 73 7.64 22.49 9.28
N LYS A 74 8.51 22.25 10.27
CA LYS A 74 8.86 20.88 10.67
C LYS A 74 7.61 20.18 11.20
N ALA A 75 7.41 18.90 10.84
CA ALA A 75 6.36 18.08 11.42
C ALA A 75 6.44 18.15 12.96
N ASN A 76 5.31 18.40 13.62
CA ASN A 76 5.30 18.69 15.06
C ASN A 76 5.77 17.47 15.87
N TRP A 77 5.49 16.27 15.37
CA TRP A 77 5.88 15.03 16.03
C TRP A 77 7.40 14.87 16.17
N MET A 78 8.20 15.44 15.25
CA MET A 78 9.66 15.39 15.30
C MET A 78 10.25 16.23 16.44
N LEU A 79 9.49 17.16 17.01
CA LEU A 79 9.93 18.00 18.12
C LEU A 79 9.81 17.31 19.48
N LEU A 80 9.15 16.14 19.55
CA LEU A 80 9.01 15.40 20.80
C LEU A 80 10.30 14.64 21.13
N ASP A 81 10.61 14.53 22.43
CA ASP A 81 11.72 13.72 22.91
C ASP A 81 11.59 12.24 22.54
N SER A 82 10.35 11.73 22.48
CA SER A 82 10.07 10.38 22.01
C SER A 82 10.53 10.13 20.57
N ALA A 83 10.49 11.15 19.71
CA ALA A 83 11.01 11.03 18.35
C ALA A 83 12.53 10.85 18.36
N ASN A 84 13.25 11.61 19.20
CA ASN A 84 14.70 11.46 19.35
C ASN A 84 15.10 10.04 19.75
N ILE A 85 14.32 9.40 20.63
CA ILE A 85 14.55 8.00 21.03
C ILE A 85 14.40 7.06 19.80
N VAL A 86 13.36 7.23 18.99
CA VAL A 86 13.15 6.41 17.78
C VAL A 86 14.33 6.56 16.81
N PHE A 87 14.79 7.78 16.56
CA PHE A 87 15.95 8.04 15.70
C PHE A 87 17.24 7.45 16.27
N ALA A 88 17.48 7.58 17.57
CA ALA A 88 18.66 7.02 18.23
C ALA A 88 18.66 5.49 18.11
N ARG A 89 17.55 4.83 18.42
CA ARG A 89 17.41 3.37 18.28
C ARG A 89 17.54 2.92 16.84
N ALA A 90 16.90 3.60 15.88
CA ALA A 90 17.04 3.27 14.47
C ALA A 90 18.50 3.38 13.97
N ARG A 91 19.26 4.35 14.51
CA ARG A 91 20.68 4.50 14.21
C ARG A 91 21.51 3.38 14.83
N GLU A 92 21.26 3.00 16.08
CA GLU A 92 21.95 1.89 16.77
C GLU A 92 21.82 0.55 16.01
N ARG A 93 20.69 0.33 15.34
CA ARG A 93 20.42 -0.86 14.49
C ARG A 93 21.26 -0.94 13.21
N VAL A 94 21.99 0.12 12.86
CA VAL A 94 22.84 0.21 11.66
C VAL A 94 24.29 0.51 12.04
N PHE A 95 24.48 1.48 12.92
CA PHE A 95 25.77 1.90 13.47
C PHE A 95 25.69 1.62 14.96
N GLY A 96 26.34 0.57 15.44
CA GLY A 96 26.34 0.22 16.86
C GLY A 96 26.91 1.34 17.74
N ASP A 97 26.98 1.09 19.04
CA ASP A 97 27.31 2.09 20.07
C ASP A 97 28.66 2.82 19.83
N GLN A 98 29.61 2.16 19.15
CA GLN A 98 30.95 2.71 18.85
C GLN A 98 31.14 3.16 17.39
N MET A 99 30.06 3.42 16.65
CA MET A 99 30.11 3.67 15.18
C MET A 99 30.69 2.48 14.39
N SER A 100 30.68 1.29 14.97
CA SER A 100 30.92 0.04 14.25
C SER A 100 29.70 -0.30 13.40
N LEU A 101 29.90 -0.82 12.19
CA LEU A 101 28.81 -1.28 11.35
C LEU A 101 28.14 -2.49 12.01
N CYS A 102 26.90 -2.30 12.47
CA CYS A 102 26.08 -3.32 13.09
C CYS A 102 24.78 -3.43 12.29
N LEU A 103 24.72 -4.38 11.35
CA LEU A 103 23.54 -4.62 10.53
C LEU A 103 22.70 -5.71 11.20
N GLU A 104 21.63 -5.30 11.87
CA GLU A 104 20.71 -6.23 12.53
C GLU A 104 19.87 -6.99 11.49
N GLU A 105 19.95 -8.32 11.52
CA GLU A 105 19.07 -9.18 10.71
C GLU A 105 17.67 -9.27 11.32
N SER A 106 16.64 -9.28 10.46
CA SER A 106 15.26 -9.48 10.92
C SER A 106 15.08 -10.88 11.53
N PRO A 107 14.51 -11.01 12.74
CA PRO A 107 14.26 -12.31 13.36
C PRO A 107 13.38 -13.24 12.51
N LYS A 108 12.40 -12.68 11.77
CA LYS A 108 11.55 -13.46 10.85
C LYS A 108 12.35 -14.17 9.76
N TRP A 109 13.48 -13.61 9.34
CA TRP A 109 14.34 -14.25 8.32
C TRP A 109 14.99 -15.53 8.84
N HIS A 110 15.40 -15.53 10.11
CA HIS A 110 15.92 -16.72 10.78
C HIS A 110 14.85 -17.81 10.89
N LEU A 111 13.64 -17.44 11.34
CA LEU A 111 12.51 -18.37 11.44
C LEU A 111 12.10 -18.95 10.09
N LEU A 112 12.05 -18.12 9.04
CA LEU A 112 11.77 -18.58 7.68
C LEU A 112 12.80 -19.62 7.24
N ARG A 113 14.09 -19.38 7.49
CA ARG A 113 15.15 -20.36 7.19
C ARG A 113 14.94 -21.66 7.96
N MET A 114 14.67 -21.60 9.25
CA MET A 114 14.41 -22.78 10.09
C MET A 114 13.25 -23.61 9.55
N VAL A 115 12.12 -22.97 9.23
CA VAL A 115 10.94 -23.67 8.67
C VAL A 115 11.26 -24.29 7.31
N LEU A 116 12.01 -23.60 6.45
CA LEU A 116 12.40 -24.16 5.15
C LEU A 116 13.39 -25.33 5.28
N GLU A 117 14.29 -25.30 6.27
CA GLU A 117 15.20 -26.41 6.59
C GLU A 117 14.45 -27.62 7.16
N GLU A 118 13.47 -27.39 8.04
CA GLU A 118 12.56 -28.42 8.55
C GLU A 118 11.80 -29.10 7.41
N VAL A 119 11.15 -28.32 6.55
CA VAL A 119 10.39 -28.84 5.40
C VAL A 119 11.30 -29.59 4.42
N ARG A 120 12.53 -29.11 4.19
CA ARG A 120 13.52 -29.82 3.38
C ARG A 120 13.88 -31.18 3.99
N GLY A 121 14.03 -31.27 5.32
CA GLY A 121 14.28 -32.51 6.03
C GLY A 121 13.13 -33.52 5.87
N GLU A 122 11.88 -33.07 5.99
CA GLU A 122 10.70 -33.92 5.82
C GLU A 122 10.54 -34.42 4.38
N VAL A 123 10.79 -33.56 3.39
CA VAL A 123 10.71 -33.92 1.97
C VAL A 123 11.81 -34.92 1.59
N GLY A 124 13.03 -34.76 2.14
CA GLY A 124 14.15 -35.65 1.87
C GLY A 124 14.07 -37.02 2.55
N GLY A 125 13.28 -37.16 3.63
CA GLY A 125 13.09 -38.40 4.38
C GLY A 125 11.88 -39.25 3.93
N GLY A 126 10.98 -38.70 3.11
CA GLY A 126 9.79 -39.40 2.63
C GLY A 126 10.09 -40.27 1.41
N GLU A 127 9.79 -41.58 1.49
CA GLU A 127 9.82 -42.47 0.33
C GLU A 127 8.85 -41.97 -0.76
N GLY A 128 9.40 -41.43 -1.85
CA GLY A 128 8.90 -41.58 -3.22
C GLY A 128 7.46 -41.14 -3.54
N GLY A 129 6.81 -40.30 -2.72
CA GLY A 129 5.52 -39.72 -3.07
C GLY A 129 5.69 -38.60 -4.11
N VAL A 130 5.56 -38.92 -5.40
CA VAL A 130 5.50 -37.98 -6.54
C VAL A 130 4.35 -37.00 -6.31
N GLY A 131 4.64 -35.91 -5.60
CA GLY A 131 3.61 -35.04 -5.05
C GLY A 131 4.18 -33.83 -4.34
N SER A 132 4.92 -33.02 -5.11
CA SER A 132 5.15 -31.59 -4.89
C SER A 132 5.80 -31.22 -3.55
N GLY A 133 7.12 -31.36 -3.47
CA GLY A 133 7.97 -30.60 -2.54
C GLY A 133 7.95 -29.09 -2.87
N ARG A 134 6.77 -28.51 -3.14
CA ARG A 134 6.59 -27.09 -3.41
C ARG A 134 6.13 -26.42 -2.13
N VAL A 135 6.84 -25.36 -1.76
CA VAL A 135 6.53 -24.50 -0.63
C VAL A 135 6.05 -23.17 -1.17
N LEU A 136 4.86 -22.75 -0.79
CA LEU A 136 4.35 -21.42 -1.11
C LEU A 136 4.60 -20.49 0.07
N VAL A 137 5.39 -19.44 -0.14
CA VAL A 137 5.59 -18.36 0.83
C VAL A 137 4.70 -17.18 0.44
N VAL A 138 3.77 -16.83 1.31
CA VAL A 138 2.83 -15.71 1.12
C VAL A 138 3.35 -14.49 1.86
N VAL A 139 3.52 -13.38 1.15
CA VAL A 139 4.01 -12.09 1.66
C VAL A 139 3.02 -10.98 1.34
N ASN A 140 3.03 -9.87 2.08
CA ASN A 140 2.14 -8.74 1.77
C ASN A 140 2.57 -8.04 0.47
N ASP A 141 3.85 -7.63 0.39
CA ASP A 141 4.35 -6.74 -0.67
C ASP A 141 5.33 -7.44 -1.64
N GLU A 142 5.35 -7.03 -2.91
CA GLU A 142 6.30 -7.54 -3.91
C GLU A 142 7.76 -7.20 -3.55
N ARG A 143 7.98 -6.04 -2.92
CA ARG A 143 9.29 -5.66 -2.37
C ARG A 143 9.80 -6.71 -1.38
N THR A 144 8.95 -7.15 -0.45
CA THR A 144 9.29 -8.17 0.56
C THR A 144 9.57 -9.51 -0.12
N SER A 145 8.81 -9.88 -1.16
CA SER A 145 9.09 -11.06 -1.99
C SER A 145 10.50 -11.02 -2.59
N TYR A 146 10.87 -9.91 -3.24
CA TYR A 146 12.19 -9.74 -3.83
C TYR A 146 13.30 -9.80 -2.77
N GLN A 147 13.09 -9.12 -1.65
CA GLN A 147 14.03 -9.12 -0.54
C GLN A 147 14.28 -10.52 0.02
N LEU A 148 13.22 -11.29 0.26
CA LEU A 148 13.33 -12.66 0.76
C LEU A 148 13.97 -13.60 -0.26
N LYS A 149 13.69 -13.44 -1.56
CA LYS A 149 14.40 -14.16 -2.63
C LYS A 149 15.90 -13.90 -2.59
N GLN A 150 16.32 -12.63 -2.48
CA GLN A 150 17.74 -12.30 -2.36
C GLN A 150 18.34 -12.85 -1.08
N PHE A 151 17.65 -12.72 0.06
CA PHE A 151 18.06 -13.28 1.34
C PHE A 151 18.33 -14.79 1.27
N LEU A 152 17.47 -15.56 0.60
CA LEU A 152 17.68 -17.01 0.43
C LEU A 152 18.84 -17.35 -0.51
N CYS A 153 19.17 -16.48 -1.47
CA CYS A 153 20.26 -16.70 -2.42
C CYS A 153 21.65 -16.30 -1.87
N SER A 154 21.77 -15.12 -1.26
CA SER A 154 23.06 -14.53 -0.85
C SER A 154 23.26 -14.42 0.66
N GLY A 155 22.23 -14.67 1.47
CA GLY A 155 22.25 -14.52 2.92
C GLY A 155 21.95 -13.10 3.42
N GLY A 156 21.53 -12.99 4.69
CA GLY A 156 21.08 -11.74 5.31
C GLY A 156 22.15 -10.67 5.40
N ARG A 157 23.32 -10.99 5.96
CA ARG A 157 24.43 -10.03 6.05
C ARG A 157 24.85 -9.44 4.71
N SER A 158 25.05 -10.28 3.70
CA SER A 158 25.46 -9.81 2.36
C SER A 158 24.41 -8.89 1.73
N LEU A 159 23.13 -9.23 1.87
CA LEU A 159 22.02 -8.38 1.44
C LEU A 159 22.05 -7.01 2.12
N LEU A 160 22.17 -6.99 3.46
CA LEU A 160 22.19 -5.75 4.24
C LEU A 160 23.42 -4.90 3.92
N GLU A 161 24.59 -5.51 3.74
CA GLU A 161 25.82 -4.81 3.35
C GLU A 161 25.67 -4.17 1.96
N GLN A 162 25.10 -4.89 0.99
CA GLN A 162 24.81 -4.35 -0.34
C GLN A 162 23.82 -3.18 -0.29
N GLN A 163 22.76 -3.31 0.50
CA GLN A 163 21.77 -2.24 0.69
C GLN A 163 22.42 -1.02 1.37
N PHE A 164 23.27 -1.26 2.37
CA PHE A 164 23.99 -0.20 3.08
C PHE A 164 25.00 0.52 2.18
N HIS A 165 25.75 -0.20 1.35
CA HIS A 165 26.63 0.40 0.35
C HIS A 165 25.86 1.26 -0.66
N ARG A 166 24.69 0.78 -1.12
CA ARG A 166 23.80 1.55 -1.98
C ARG A 166 23.34 2.83 -1.29
N PHE A 167 22.92 2.75 -0.02
CA PHE A 167 22.55 3.92 0.78
C PHE A 167 23.71 4.93 0.91
N LEU A 168 24.91 4.47 1.24
CA LEU A 168 26.09 5.34 1.34
C LEU A 168 26.40 6.04 0.02
N SER A 169 26.30 5.32 -1.10
CA SER A 169 26.54 5.90 -2.43
C SER A 169 25.56 7.02 -2.78
N GLN A 170 24.31 6.91 -2.33
CA GLN A 170 23.28 7.93 -2.56
C GLN A 170 23.47 9.15 -1.65
N LYS A 171 23.81 8.94 -0.38
CA LYS A 171 23.91 10.02 0.62
C LYS A 171 25.26 10.75 0.60
N TYR A 172 26.32 10.02 0.27
CA TYR A 172 27.69 10.54 0.20
C TYR A 172 28.38 10.05 -1.08
N PRO A 173 28.06 10.62 -2.25
CA PRO A 173 28.68 10.26 -3.53
C PRO A 173 30.23 10.33 -3.52
N GLN A 174 30.80 11.11 -2.59
CA GLN A 174 32.23 11.28 -2.39
C GLN A 174 32.97 10.07 -1.75
N TYR A 175 32.26 9.07 -1.22
CA TYR A 175 32.85 7.88 -0.59
C TYR A 175 32.74 6.63 -1.47
N GLN A 176 32.72 6.77 -2.79
CA GLN A 176 32.91 5.62 -3.68
C GLN A 176 34.21 4.90 -3.29
N LEU A 177 34.09 3.74 -2.64
CA LEU A 177 35.18 2.78 -2.51
C LEU A 177 35.47 2.26 -3.91
N GLY A 178 36.33 2.98 -4.63
CA GLY A 178 37.09 2.41 -5.72
C GLY A 178 37.86 1.22 -5.16
N GLY A 179 37.64 0.05 -5.75
CA GLY A 179 38.44 -1.12 -5.45
C GLY A 179 39.92 -0.80 -5.69
N GLY A 180 40.71 -0.91 -4.62
CA GLY A 180 42.17 -0.95 -4.68
C GLY A 180 42.87 0.38 -4.39
N GLY A 181 43.67 0.39 -3.32
CA GLY A 181 44.77 1.33 -3.15
C GLY A 181 44.62 2.26 -1.95
N VAL A 182 45.38 1.95 -0.90
CA VAL A 182 45.72 2.86 0.20
C VAL A 182 46.28 4.16 -0.40
N ALA A 183 45.67 5.31 -0.09
CA ALA A 183 46.24 6.61 -0.40
C ALA A 183 45.86 7.64 0.67
N GLU A 184 46.86 8.43 1.01
CA GLU A 184 47.02 9.19 2.24
C GLU A 184 46.10 10.40 2.41
N VAL A 185 45.97 10.79 3.67
CA VAL A 185 45.35 12.02 4.13
C VAL A 185 46.15 13.23 3.62
N GLY A 186 45.53 14.06 2.77
CA GLY A 186 46.09 15.34 2.32
C GLY A 186 44.99 16.39 2.16
N GLY A 187 44.83 17.24 3.19
CA GLY A 187 43.84 18.33 3.18
C GLY A 187 44.25 19.49 2.28
N ALA A 188 43.29 20.04 1.53
CA ALA A 188 43.42 21.37 0.93
C ALA A 188 42.05 22.06 0.81
N ARG A 189 41.81 23.03 1.72
CA ARG A 189 40.72 24.01 1.64
C ARG A 189 40.95 24.94 0.44
N LYS A 190 40.01 25.06 -0.49
CA LYS A 190 39.94 26.20 -1.43
C LYS A 190 38.74 27.11 -1.12
N ARG A 191 39.07 28.28 -0.58
CA ARG A 191 38.22 29.47 -0.44
C ARG A 191 37.73 29.91 -1.82
N LYS A 192 36.43 30.12 -2.03
CA LYS A 192 35.92 30.94 -3.13
C LYS A 192 35.73 32.37 -2.62
N GLN A 193 36.49 33.28 -3.22
CA GLN A 193 36.38 34.73 -3.02
C GLN A 193 35.11 35.25 -3.71
N ALA A 194 34.46 36.20 -3.04
CA ALA A 194 33.34 36.99 -3.55
C ALA A 194 33.83 38.37 -4.01
N ALA A 195 33.24 38.91 -5.07
CA ALA A 195 33.04 40.34 -5.36
C ALA A 195 32.40 40.52 -6.77
N PRO A 196 31.78 41.68 -7.08
CA PRO A 196 30.97 42.55 -6.24
C PRO A 196 29.62 42.96 -6.91
N ARG A 197 28.73 43.54 -6.10
CA ARG A 197 27.45 44.13 -6.49
C ARG A 197 27.63 45.48 -7.19
N LYS A 198 26.75 45.79 -8.15
CA LYS A 198 26.32 47.17 -8.45
C LYS A 198 24.80 47.25 -8.36
N ALA A 199 24.34 48.20 -7.56
CA ALA A 199 22.94 48.57 -7.39
C ALA A 199 22.55 49.58 -8.48
N TYR A 200 21.32 49.45 -8.99
CA TYR A 200 20.56 50.60 -9.47
C TYR A 200 19.09 50.38 -9.10
N HIS A 201 18.49 51.41 -8.54
CA HIS A 201 17.12 51.47 -8.07
C HIS A 201 16.36 52.37 -9.05
N GLN A 202 15.21 51.93 -9.57
CA GLN A 202 14.16 52.85 -9.98
C GLN A 202 12.79 52.18 -9.88
N GLN A 203 11.90 52.90 -9.18
CA GLN A 203 10.51 52.58 -8.87
C GLN A 203 9.62 52.75 -10.11
N SER A 204 8.52 51.99 -10.23
CA SER A 204 7.17 52.58 -10.25
C SER A 204 6.05 51.53 -10.14
N ALA A 205 5.03 51.94 -9.37
CA ALA A 205 3.59 51.77 -9.59
C ALA A 205 2.96 50.37 -9.74
N GLY A 206 2.45 49.86 -8.61
CA GLY A 206 1.02 49.60 -8.35
C GLY A 206 0.16 48.85 -9.37
N LYS A 207 -0.40 47.71 -8.94
CA LYS A 207 -1.86 47.49 -8.91
C LYS A 207 -2.21 46.21 -8.14
N SER A 208 -3.24 46.36 -7.32
CA SER A 208 -3.99 45.38 -6.54
C SER A 208 -4.62 44.27 -7.39
N GLY A 209 -4.62 43.04 -6.87
CA GLY A 209 -5.44 41.93 -7.35
C GLY A 209 -5.49 40.81 -6.31
N GLU A 210 -6.69 40.50 -5.84
CA GLU A 210 -7.02 39.46 -4.87
C GLU A 210 -6.62 38.04 -5.32
N PRO A 211 -6.44 37.08 -4.38
CA PRO A 211 -6.13 35.70 -4.73
C PRO A 211 -7.40 34.98 -5.17
N ARG A 212 -7.37 34.41 -6.39
CA ARG A 212 -8.35 33.44 -6.84
C ARG A 212 -7.94 32.05 -6.38
N ASP A 213 -8.94 31.43 -5.76
CA ASP A 213 -9.08 30.05 -5.32
C ASP A 213 -8.71 29.06 -6.43
N GLY A 214 -7.90 28.05 -6.08
CA GLY A 214 -7.38 27.03 -6.98
C GLY A 214 -7.48 25.68 -6.29
N GLY A 215 -8.55 24.96 -6.63
CA GLY A 215 -8.79 23.59 -6.19
C GLY A 215 -7.91 22.56 -6.89
N ASP A 216 -7.75 21.45 -6.16
CA ASP A 216 -7.56 20.07 -6.58
C ASP A 216 -6.32 19.72 -7.40
N ARG A 217 -5.25 19.41 -6.66
CA ARG A 217 -4.07 18.69 -7.18
C ARG A 217 -3.44 17.77 -6.12
N GLU A 218 -4.27 17.08 -5.31
CA GLU A 218 -3.77 16.23 -4.22
C GLU A 218 -3.90 14.71 -4.48
N GLU A 219 -4.40 14.26 -5.64
CA GLU A 219 -4.52 12.81 -5.94
C GLU A 219 -3.39 12.23 -6.82
N GLU A 220 -2.59 13.04 -7.52
CA GLU A 220 -1.50 12.51 -8.38
C GLU A 220 -0.17 12.25 -7.64
N ASP A 221 0.09 12.93 -6.52
CA ASP A 221 1.39 12.86 -5.83
C ASP A 221 1.62 11.56 -5.04
N THR A 222 0.56 10.79 -4.74
CA THR A 222 0.70 9.50 -4.03
C THR A 222 0.99 8.32 -4.96
N ALA A 223 0.62 8.42 -6.24
CA ALA A 223 0.98 7.44 -7.27
C ALA A 223 2.42 7.63 -7.75
N ALA A 224 2.86 8.89 -7.92
CA ALA A 224 4.24 9.23 -8.31
C ALA A 224 5.30 8.78 -7.29
N LEU A 225 4.93 8.63 -6.01
CA LEU A 225 5.84 8.12 -4.98
C LEU A 225 6.05 6.59 -5.04
N TYR A 226 5.16 5.86 -5.71
CA TYR A 226 5.23 4.40 -5.88
C TYR A 226 5.92 3.97 -7.19
N GLU A 227 5.91 4.80 -8.23
CA GLU A 227 6.58 4.47 -9.51
C GLU A 227 8.10 4.74 -9.50
N GLY A 228 8.61 5.56 -8.58
CA GLY A 228 10.02 5.97 -8.51
C GLY A 228 11.04 4.89 -8.10
N LEU A 229 10.62 3.65 -7.88
CA LEU A 229 11.51 2.54 -7.51
C LEU A 229 11.60 1.43 -8.57
N GLY A 230 11.03 1.64 -9.77
CA GLY A 230 10.77 0.57 -10.74
C GLY A 230 11.49 0.63 -12.08
N GLN A 231 12.46 1.51 -12.34
CA GLN A 231 13.16 1.54 -13.64
C GLN A 231 14.66 1.81 -13.49
N ALA A 232 15.42 0.74 -13.29
CA ALA A 232 16.82 0.69 -13.71
C ALA A 232 16.86 -0.10 -15.02
N GLU A 233 16.83 0.62 -16.15
CA GLU A 233 17.03 0.06 -17.48
C GLU A 233 18.47 -0.48 -17.57
N LEU A 234 18.60 -1.80 -17.73
CA LEU A 234 19.84 -2.48 -18.07
C LEU A 234 20.17 -2.21 -19.53
N GLN A 235 21.17 -1.36 -19.79
CA GLN A 235 21.76 -1.20 -21.12
C GLN A 235 22.65 -2.39 -21.45
N PHE A 236 22.28 -3.16 -22.48
CA PHE A 236 23.14 -4.18 -23.09
C PHE A 236 24.03 -3.52 -24.15
N SER A 237 25.35 -3.79 -24.08
CA SER A 237 26.30 -3.49 -25.15
C SER A 237 26.32 -4.63 -26.16
N GLU A 238 26.09 -4.30 -27.43
CA GLU A 238 26.18 -5.22 -28.58
C GLU A 238 27.64 -5.40 -29.05
N ASP A 239 27.93 -6.64 -29.45
CA ASP A 239 29.08 -7.17 -30.19
C ASP A 239 30.44 -7.40 -29.48
N GLY A 240 31.01 -8.60 -29.71
CA GLY A 240 32.47 -8.75 -29.58
C GLY A 240 33.18 -10.11 -29.58
N SER A 241 32.51 -11.27 -29.63
CA SER A 241 33.12 -12.60 -29.92
C SER A 241 34.08 -13.25 -28.89
N MET A 242 34.06 -14.59 -28.93
CA MET A 242 34.52 -15.55 -27.93
C MET A 242 35.80 -16.28 -28.36
N LYS A 243 36.65 -16.69 -27.40
CA LYS A 243 37.54 -17.86 -27.55
C LYS A 243 37.57 -18.68 -26.25
N VAL A 244 36.77 -19.74 -26.22
CA VAL A 244 36.90 -20.84 -25.25
C VAL A 244 37.40 -22.06 -26.02
N ALA A 245 38.48 -22.67 -25.54
CA ALA A 245 39.05 -23.89 -26.12
C ALA A 245 38.12 -25.10 -25.91
N PRO A 246 38.05 -26.06 -26.84
CA PRO A 246 37.15 -27.19 -26.71
C PRO A 246 37.76 -28.28 -25.81
N PRO A 247 37.06 -28.80 -24.78
CA PRO A 247 37.38 -30.11 -24.26
C PRO A 247 36.81 -31.17 -25.20
N THR A 248 37.71 -32.04 -25.62
CA THR A 248 37.43 -33.24 -26.40
C THR A 248 36.87 -34.34 -25.49
N SER A 249 36.07 -35.21 -26.11
CA SER A 249 35.66 -36.57 -25.71
C SER A 249 34.37 -36.76 -24.88
N LYS A 250 33.37 -37.23 -25.64
CA LYS A 250 32.45 -38.37 -25.43
C LYS A 250 31.38 -38.27 -24.33
N GLU A 251 30.14 -38.21 -24.85
CA GLU A 251 28.93 -38.91 -24.38
C GLU A 251 28.59 -38.79 -22.89
N ASP A 252 27.76 -37.81 -22.54
CA ASP A 252 26.88 -37.88 -21.36
C ASP A 252 25.58 -37.11 -21.64
N HIS A 253 24.59 -37.81 -22.21
CA HIS A 253 23.22 -37.32 -22.35
C HIS A 253 22.45 -37.40 -21.02
N THR A 254 22.85 -36.65 -20.00
CA THR A 254 22.03 -36.42 -18.78
C THR A 254 22.37 -35.08 -18.14
N HIS A 255 21.83 -33.99 -18.69
CA HIS A 255 22.00 -32.66 -18.08
C HIS A 255 20.65 -31.99 -17.77
N PHE A 256 19.74 -32.74 -17.15
CA PHE A 256 18.68 -32.14 -16.33
C PHE A 256 19.15 -32.20 -14.87
N ARG A 257 19.80 -31.13 -14.42
CA ARG A 257 20.08 -30.95 -12.99
C ARG A 257 18.73 -30.74 -12.32
N LEU A 258 18.21 -31.78 -11.66
CA LEU A 258 16.99 -31.71 -10.86
C LEU A 258 17.08 -30.47 -9.96
N LEU A 259 16.07 -29.59 -10.00
CA LEU A 259 16.02 -28.44 -9.10
C LEU A 259 16.09 -28.98 -7.66
N PRO A 260 16.88 -28.36 -6.77
CA PRO A 260 16.97 -28.81 -5.40
C PRO A 260 15.58 -28.73 -4.77
N GLU A 261 15.00 -29.89 -4.47
CA GLU A 261 13.78 -29.96 -3.69
C GLU A 261 14.08 -29.48 -2.26
N PRO A 262 13.17 -28.73 -1.61
CA PRO A 262 11.89 -28.25 -2.12
C PRO A 262 11.99 -26.96 -2.97
N VAL A 263 11.10 -26.83 -3.96
CA VAL A 263 10.94 -25.60 -4.77
C VAL A 263 10.15 -24.57 -3.97
N VAL A 264 10.78 -23.44 -3.66
CA VAL A 264 10.15 -22.34 -2.92
C VAL A 264 9.61 -21.30 -3.89
N VAL A 265 8.31 -21.02 -3.82
CA VAL A 265 7.62 -20.01 -4.64
C VAL A 265 7.10 -18.91 -3.73
N PHE A 266 7.33 -17.65 -4.10
CA PHE A 266 6.83 -16.49 -3.36
C PHE A 266 5.65 -15.86 -4.08
N HIS A 267 4.60 -15.54 -3.33
CA HIS A 267 3.43 -14.82 -3.83
C HIS A 267 3.14 -13.60 -2.95
N ALA A 268 3.03 -12.43 -3.59
CA ALA A 268 2.66 -11.19 -2.92
C ALA A 268 1.15 -10.97 -2.99
N LEU A 269 0.54 -10.54 -1.88
CA LEU A 269 -0.89 -10.30 -1.77
C LEU A 269 -1.32 -8.96 -2.38
N GLU A 270 -0.51 -7.92 -2.18
CA GLU A 270 -0.74 -6.57 -2.70
C GLU A 270 0.10 -6.37 -3.97
N ILE A 271 -0.37 -6.92 -5.09
CA ILE A 271 0.17 -6.62 -6.42
C ILE A 271 -0.67 -5.46 -7.00
N ALA A 272 0.01 -4.38 -7.37
CA ALA A 272 -0.64 -3.20 -7.94
C ALA A 272 -1.43 -3.59 -9.20
N GLY A 273 -2.75 -3.37 -9.17
CA GLY A 273 -3.62 -3.49 -10.34
C GLY A 273 -4.37 -4.82 -10.56
N GLU A 274 -4.34 -5.79 -9.64
CA GLU A 274 -4.99 -7.09 -9.90
C GLU A 274 -6.09 -7.59 -8.92
N GLN A 275 -6.81 -8.58 -9.46
CA GLN A 275 -8.10 -9.14 -9.05
C GLN A 275 -8.09 -9.83 -7.68
N PRO A 276 -9.25 -9.83 -6.97
CA PRO A 276 -9.38 -10.33 -5.60
C PRO A 276 -9.10 -11.83 -5.35
N HIS A 277 -8.79 -12.62 -6.38
CA HIS A 277 -8.70 -14.09 -6.32
C HIS A 277 -7.39 -14.67 -6.88
N GLN A 278 -6.32 -13.88 -7.00
CA GLN A 278 -5.03 -14.38 -7.50
C GLN A 278 -4.45 -15.53 -6.67
N LEU A 279 -4.45 -15.41 -5.34
CA LEU A 279 -3.92 -16.45 -4.46
C LEU A 279 -4.64 -17.79 -4.68
N HIS A 280 -5.97 -17.79 -4.91
CA HIS A 280 -6.70 -19.02 -5.24
C HIS A 280 -6.18 -19.68 -6.52
N ARG A 281 -5.92 -18.90 -7.58
CA ARG A 281 -5.36 -19.43 -8.84
C ARG A 281 -3.97 -20.03 -8.63
N VAL A 282 -3.13 -19.33 -7.86
CA VAL A 282 -1.78 -19.78 -7.53
C VAL A 282 -1.82 -21.08 -6.71
N LEU A 283 -2.77 -21.21 -5.79
CA LEU A 283 -2.97 -22.44 -5.01
C LEU A 283 -3.42 -23.61 -5.90
N ASP A 284 -4.34 -23.38 -6.84
CA ASP A 284 -4.80 -24.39 -7.79
C ASP A 284 -3.70 -24.87 -8.74
N GLU A 285 -2.82 -23.96 -9.18
CA GLU A 285 -1.72 -24.26 -10.09
C GLU A 285 -0.55 -24.96 -9.38
N LEU A 286 -0.14 -24.43 -8.22
CA LEU A 286 1.03 -24.93 -7.52
C LEU A 286 0.76 -26.20 -6.71
N ARG A 287 -0.49 -26.38 -6.26
CA ARG A 287 -0.93 -27.40 -5.30
C ARG A 287 0.10 -27.67 -4.19
N PRO A 288 0.42 -26.64 -3.36
CA PRO A 288 1.47 -26.74 -2.37
C PRO A 288 1.03 -27.62 -1.19
N ARG A 289 1.94 -28.47 -0.69
CA ARG A 289 1.75 -29.20 0.58
C ARG A 289 2.07 -28.34 1.79
N TYR A 290 2.99 -27.40 1.62
CA TYR A 290 3.48 -26.52 2.68
C TYR A 290 3.25 -25.07 2.28
N VAL A 291 2.61 -24.30 3.15
CA VAL A 291 2.38 -22.87 2.99
C VAL A 291 2.98 -22.14 4.18
N VAL A 292 3.83 -21.16 3.91
CA VAL A 292 4.42 -20.29 4.94
C VAL A 292 3.82 -18.91 4.78
N MET A 293 3.02 -18.47 5.75
CA MET A 293 2.49 -17.13 5.80
C MET A 293 3.48 -16.23 6.52
N TYR A 294 4.28 -15.48 5.76
CA TYR A 294 5.24 -14.52 6.30
C TYR A 294 4.52 -13.30 6.89
N ASP A 295 3.47 -12.85 6.21
CA ASP A 295 2.52 -11.84 6.67
C ASP A 295 1.11 -12.45 6.68
N PRO A 296 0.59 -12.87 7.84
CA PRO A 296 -0.73 -13.47 7.91
C PRO A 296 -1.82 -12.40 7.81
N ASP A 297 -2.73 -12.62 6.87
CA ASP A 297 -3.95 -11.83 6.71
C ASP A 297 -5.19 -12.73 6.80
N VAL A 298 -6.26 -12.21 7.39
CA VAL A 298 -7.50 -12.96 7.62
C VAL A 298 -8.08 -13.44 6.29
N ARG A 299 -8.03 -12.62 5.24
CA ARG A 299 -8.55 -12.97 3.91
C ARG A 299 -7.80 -14.16 3.31
N SER A 300 -6.47 -14.16 3.39
CA SER A 300 -5.63 -15.22 2.86
C SER A 300 -5.87 -16.54 3.61
N VAL A 301 -6.11 -16.48 4.92
CA VAL A 301 -6.50 -17.66 5.72
C VAL A 301 -7.83 -18.23 5.24
N ARG A 302 -8.87 -17.40 5.01
CA ARG A 302 -10.15 -17.86 4.45
C ARG A 302 -10.00 -18.52 3.08
N GLN A 303 -9.13 -17.99 2.23
CA GLN A 303 -8.86 -18.58 0.92
C GLN A 303 -8.15 -19.95 1.04
N LEU A 304 -7.25 -20.10 2.01
CA LEU A 304 -6.62 -21.39 2.32
C LEU A 304 -7.62 -22.42 2.88
N GLU A 305 -8.57 -21.99 3.72
CA GLU A 305 -9.66 -22.84 4.22
C GLU A 305 -10.51 -23.39 3.06
N VAL A 306 -10.91 -22.52 2.12
CA VAL A 306 -11.64 -22.91 0.91
C VAL A 306 -10.81 -23.84 0.04
N TYR A 307 -9.52 -23.56 -0.15
CA TYR A 307 -8.60 -24.41 -0.92
C TYR A 307 -8.47 -25.82 -0.30
N GLN A 308 -8.32 -25.91 1.03
CA GLN A 308 -8.28 -27.19 1.74
C GLN A 308 -9.60 -27.96 1.59
N SER A 309 -10.74 -27.26 1.49
CA SER A 309 -12.03 -27.91 1.22
C SER A 309 -12.19 -28.40 -0.22
N SER A 310 -11.57 -27.73 -1.20
CA SER A 310 -11.65 -28.11 -2.62
C SER A 310 -10.69 -29.24 -2.98
N HIS A 311 -9.65 -29.45 -2.17
CA HIS A 311 -8.67 -30.52 -2.33
C HIS A 311 -8.56 -31.40 -1.06
N PRO A 312 -9.56 -32.24 -0.76
CA PRO A 312 -9.53 -33.14 0.42
C PRO A 312 -8.39 -34.17 0.39
N GLU A 313 -7.84 -34.47 -0.79
CA GLU A 313 -6.80 -35.47 -1.01
C GLU A 313 -5.42 -35.05 -0.49
N THR A 314 -5.19 -33.74 -0.35
CA THR A 314 -3.92 -33.20 0.13
C THR A 314 -4.15 -32.41 1.42
N ARG A 315 -3.43 -32.79 2.48
CA ARG A 315 -3.44 -32.01 3.72
C ARG A 315 -2.37 -30.91 3.64
N VAL A 316 -2.81 -29.67 3.55
CA VAL A 316 -1.92 -28.50 3.53
C VAL A 316 -1.46 -28.20 4.96
N ARG A 317 -0.15 -28.08 5.17
CA ARG A 317 0.43 -27.59 6.42
C ARG A 317 0.73 -26.11 6.27
N VAL A 318 0.17 -25.30 7.17
CA VAL A 318 0.32 -23.84 7.14
C VAL A 318 1.12 -23.38 8.36
N TYR A 319 2.19 -22.61 8.13
CA TYR A 319 3.01 -22.00 9.17
C TYR A 319 2.73 -20.50 9.24
N PHE A 320 2.46 -19.97 10.43
CA PHE A 320 2.25 -18.53 10.66
C PHE A 320 3.51 -17.93 11.28
N LEU A 321 4.08 -16.92 10.63
CA LEU A 321 5.19 -16.14 11.21
C LEU A 321 4.62 -14.83 11.75
N LEU A 322 4.49 -14.76 13.07
CA LEU A 322 3.98 -13.60 13.80
C LEU A 322 4.99 -13.16 14.86
N TYR A 323 5.15 -11.85 15.02
CA TYR A 323 5.80 -11.32 16.21
C TYR A 323 4.83 -11.37 17.38
N ASP A 324 5.21 -12.05 18.45
CA ASP A 324 4.46 -12.09 19.71
C ASP A 324 4.48 -10.71 20.41
N ILE A 325 3.39 -10.36 21.10
CA ILE A 325 3.21 -9.10 21.83
C ILE A 325 3.54 -7.88 20.94
N SER A 326 3.07 -7.92 19.69
CA SER A 326 3.42 -6.92 18.69
C SER A 326 2.22 -6.24 18.05
N VAL A 327 2.48 -5.15 17.33
CA VAL A 327 1.46 -4.44 16.54
C VAL A 327 0.91 -5.30 15.41
N GLU A 328 1.73 -6.22 14.88
CA GLU A 328 1.30 -7.14 13.82
C GLU A 328 0.25 -8.12 14.35
N GLU A 329 0.53 -8.75 15.49
CA GLU A 329 -0.42 -9.65 16.15
C GLU A 329 -1.70 -8.92 16.54
N GLN A 330 -1.55 -7.75 17.20
CA GLN A 330 -2.71 -6.96 17.63
C GLN A 330 -3.58 -6.53 16.44
N ARG A 331 -2.97 -6.18 15.29
CA ARG A 331 -3.71 -5.87 14.07
C ARG A 331 -4.51 -7.08 13.57
N TYR A 332 -3.89 -8.26 13.55
CA TYR A 332 -4.55 -9.50 13.13
C TYR A 332 -5.71 -9.87 14.08
N LEU A 333 -5.50 -9.82 15.39
CA LEU A 333 -6.53 -10.12 16.39
C LEU A 333 -7.67 -9.10 16.36
N THR A 334 -7.37 -7.82 16.19
CA THR A 334 -8.39 -6.76 16.08
C THR A 334 -9.24 -6.96 14.83
N ALA A 335 -8.63 -7.34 13.70
CA ALA A 335 -9.37 -7.67 12.48
C ALA A 335 -10.34 -8.84 12.70
N LEU A 336 -9.87 -9.93 13.32
CA LEU A 336 -10.72 -11.09 13.66
C LEU A 336 -11.86 -10.75 14.63
N ARG A 337 -11.58 -9.96 15.67
CA ARG A 337 -12.61 -9.50 16.62
C ARG A 337 -13.66 -8.66 15.92
N ARG A 338 -13.23 -7.70 15.10
CA ARG A 338 -14.14 -6.84 14.33
C ARG A 338 -15.02 -7.65 13.37
N GLU A 339 -14.45 -8.62 12.65
CA GLU A 339 -15.22 -9.52 11.79
C GLU A 339 -16.28 -10.28 12.60
N LYS A 340 -15.88 -10.89 13.71
CA LYS A 340 -16.79 -11.62 14.61
C LYS A 340 -17.92 -10.75 15.13
N GLU A 341 -17.60 -9.56 15.62
CA GLU A 341 -18.59 -8.61 16.16
C GLU A 341 -19.55 -8.14 15.09
N ALA A 342 -19.06 -7.83 13.88
CA ALA A 342 -19.90 -7.44 12.75
C ALA A 342 -20.91 -8.54 12.38
N PHE A 343 -20.48 -9.80 12.31
CA PHE A 343 -21.40 -10.92 12.07
C PHE A 343 -22.42 -11.10 13.20
N GLN A 344 -22.00 -10.95 14.46
CA GLN A 344 -22.93 -11.01 15.59
C GLN A 344 -23.97 -9.90 15.55
N GLN A 345 -23.57 -8.68 15.17
CA GLN A 345 -24.49 -7.55 14.99
C GLN A 345 -25.50 -7.86 13.88
N LEU A 346 -25.05 -8.32 12.71
CA LEU A 346 -25.94 -8.69 11.59
C LEU A 346 -26.95 -9.77 11.99
N ILE A 347 -26.54 -10.77 12.77
CA ILE A 347 -27.44 -11.82 13.25
C ILE A 347 -28.49 -11.25 14.21
N ARG A 348 -28.08 -10.38 15.15
CA ARG A 348 -29.00 -9.74 16.11
C ARG A 348 -30.01 -8.84 15.39
N GLU A 349 -29.52 -8.01 14.46
CA GLU A 349 -30.38 -7.12 13.67
C GLU A 349 -31.35 -7.92 12.81
N ARG A 350 -30.87 -8.97 12.11
CA ARG A 350 -31.74 -9.86 11.33
C ARG A 350 -32.80 -10.55 12.18
N ALA A 351 -32.48 -10.92 13.42
CA ALA A 351 -33.43 -11.54 14.33
C ALA A 351 -34.50 -10.56 14.86
N GLN A 352 -34.17 -9.27 14.96
CA GLN A 352 -35.07 -8.21 15.42
C GLN A 352 -35.84 -7.52 14.28
N MET A 353 -35.31 -7.59 13.05
CA MET A 353 -35.89 -6.94 11.88
C MET A 353 -37.22 -7.57 11.51
N VAL A 354 -38.31 -6.84 11.78
CA VAL A 354 -39.63 -7.16 11.23
C VAL A 354 -39.65 -6.67 9.78
N LEU A 355 -39.49 -7.59 8.84
CA LEU A 355 -39.69 -7.30 7.42
C LEU A 355 -41.19 -7.04 7.20
N PRO A 356 -41.62 -5.84 6.76
CA PRO A 356 -42.98 -5.66 6.30
C PRO A 356 -43.21 -6.57 5.10
N VAL A 357 -44.17 -7.49 5.24
CA VAL A 357 -44.49 -8.55 4.26
C VAL A 357 -44.99 -8.00 2.91
N ASP A 358 -45.26 -6.69 2.81
CA ASP A 358 -45.88 -6.07 1.64
C ASP A 358 -44.93 -5.52 0.55
N GLN A 359 -43.63 -5.78 0.62
CA GLN A 359 -42.77 -5.64 -0.57
C GLN A 359 -42.58 -6.99 -1.24
N GLY A 360 -43.68 -7.49 -1.79
CA GLY A 360 -43.70 -8.67 -2.63
C GLY A 360 -42.75 -8.48 -3.82
N VAL A 361 -41.67 -9.26 -3.81
CA VAL A 361 -40.95 -9.68 -5.02
C VAL A 361 -41.93 -10.57 -5.79
N GLY A 362 -42.78 -9.93 -6.59
CA GLY A 362 -43.95 -10.58 -7.18
C GLY A 362 -44.56 -9.70 -8.25
N GLY A 363 -43.86 -9.61 -9.37
CA GLY A 363 -44.33 -8.96 -10.59
C GLY A 363 -44.13 -7.45 -10.58
N ALA A 364 -43.67 -6.95 -11.71
CA ALA A 364 -44.05 -5.64 -12.18
C ALA A 364 -45.58 -5.56 -12.17
N LYS A 365 -46.17 -5.25 -11.01
CA LYS A 365 -47.41 -4.50 -11.02
C LYS A 365 -46.97 -3.15 -11.52
N ASP A 366 -47.20 -2.96 -12.82
CA ASP A 366 -47.52 -1.68 -13.38
C ASP A 366 -48.07 -0.82 -12.25
N PHE A 367 -47.26 0.17 -11.87
CA PHE A 367 -47.75 1.35 -11.19
C PHE A 367 -48.66 1.98 -12.25
N THR A 368 -49.85 1.39 -12.43
CA THR A 368 -50.89 1.88 -13.30
C THR A 368 -51.25 3.20 -12.68
N ASP A 369 -50.59 4.22 -13.20
CA ASP A 369 -51.24 5.34 -13.82
C ASP A 369 -52.48 5.69 -13.01
N HIS A 370 -52.30 6.60 -12.06
CA HIS A 370 -53.39 7.45 -11.66
C HIS A 370 -53.82 8.20 -12.92
N THR A 371 -54.64 7.52 -13.72
CA THR A 371 -55.34 8.05 -14.88
C THR A 371 -56.18 9.19 -14.36
N HIS A 372 -55.60 10.39 -14.40
CA HIS A 372 -56.28 11.65 -14.25
C HIS A 372 -57.23 11.80 -15.45
N SER A 373 -58.37 11.13 -15.40
CA SER A 373 -59.44 11.22 -16.42
C SER A 373 -60.27 12.51 -16.26
N ARG A 374 -59.62 13.63 -15.92
CA ARG A 374 -60.21 14.97 -16.03
C ARG A 374 -59.22 15.89 -16.72
N ARG A 375 -59.01 15.62 -18.02
CA ARG A 375 -58.60 16.64 -18.99
C ARG A 375 -59.75 17.64 -19.15
N ALA A 376 -59.78 18.61 -18.24
CA ALA A 376 -60.35 19.93 -18.48
C ALA A 376 -59.18 20.91 -18.43
N GLY A 377 -59.08 21.77 -19.43
CA GLY A 377 -57.88 22.51 -19.82
C GLY A 377 -57.07 23.13 -18.68
N GLY A 378 -55.79 22.79 -18.65
CA GLY A 378 -54.74 23.40 -17.84
C GLY A 378 -53.44 22.64 -18.06
N GLN A 379 -52.41 23.29 -18.60
CA GLN A 379 -51.09 22.68 -18.78
C GLN A 379 -50.54 22.23 -17.42
N SER A 380 -50.61 20.94 -17.09
CA SER A 380 -49.78 20.37 -16.02
C SER A 380 -48.36 20.28 -16.56
N SER A 381 -47.60 21.35 -16.36
CA SER A 381 -46.15 21.37 -16.55
C SER A 381 -45.55 20.29 -15.65
N GLU A 382 -45.20 19.13 -16.19
CA GLU A 382 -44.30 18.22 -15.48
C GLU A 382 -43.00 18.98 -15.23
N GLU A 383 -42.70 19.25 -13.96
CA GLU A 383 -41.47 19.92 -13.58
C GLU A 383 -40.29 18.99 -13.89
N LYS A 384 -39.62 19.29 -15.00
CA LYS A 384 -38.38 18.63 -15.40
C LYS A 384 -37.22 19.45 -14.89
N VAL A 385 -36.32 18.77 -14.20
CA VAL A 385 -35.12 19.37 -13.64
C VAL A 385 -33.91 18.71 -14.26
N ILE A 386 -33.07 19.53 -14.90
CA ILE A 386 -31.78 19.08 -15.41
C ILE A 386 -30.80 19.02 -14.24
N VAL A 387 -30.07 17.91 -14.13
CA VAL A 387 -29.06 17.70 -13.09
C VAL A 387 -27.76 17.28 -13.76
N ASP A 388 -26.66 17.91 -13.34
CA ASP A 388 -25.32 17.55 -13.83
C ASP A 388 -24.97 16.10 -13.46
N MET A 389 -24.42 15.34 -14.41
CA MET A 389 -23.92 13.97 -14.18
C MET A 389 -22.99 13.84 -12.95
N ARG A 390 -22.24 14.88 -12.60
CA ARG A 390 -21.35 14.91 -11.43
C ARG A 390 -22.12 14.97 -10.10
N GLU A 391 -23.29 15.61 -10.09
CA GLU A 391 -24.13 15.80 -8.91
C GLU A 391 -24.93 14.54 -8.51
N PHE A 392 -24.95 13.52 -9.37
CA PHE A 392 -25.51 12.19 -9.06
C PHE A 392 -24.74 11.41 -7.99
N ARG A 393 -23.57 11.91 -7.57
CA ARG A 393 -22.85 11.42 -6.39
C ARG A 393 -23.47 11.87 -5.08
N SER A 394 -24.38 12.85 -5.10
CA SER A 394 -25.09 13.35 -3.92
C SER A 394 -26.44 12.64 -3.70
N SER A 395 -27.01 12.76 -2.49
CA SER A 395 -28.34 12.21 -2.19
C SER A 395 -29.50 13.02 -2.78
N LEU A 396 -29.25 14.24 -3.24
CA LEU A 396 -30.30 15.19 -3.65
C LEU A 396 -31.10 14.73 -4.87
N PRO A 397 -30.50 14.21 -5.96
CA PRO A 397 -31.25 13.66 -7.10
C PRO A 397 -32.19 12.52 -6.67
N SER A 398 -31.77 11.64 -5.75
CA SER A 398 -32.62 10.56 -5.27
C SER A 398 -33.86 11.07 -4.51
N LEU A 399 -33.73 12.18 -3.77
CA LEU A 399 -34.84 12.79 -3.03
C LEU A 399 -35.81 13.54 -3.95
N LEU A 400 -35.30 14.21 -5.00
CA LEU A 400 -36.13 14.89 -5.99
C LEU A 400 -36.99 13.89 -6.76
N HIS A 401 -36.41 12.76 -7.17
CA HIS A 401 -37.16 11.70 -7.85
C HIS A 401 -38.21 11.08 -6.92
N LYS A 402 -37.88 10.84 -5.64
CA LYS A 402 -38.85 10.35 -4.64
C LYS A 402 -40.03 11.31 -4.44
N ARG A 403 -39.86 12.62 -4.68
CA ARG A 403 -40.92 13.63 -4.62
C ARG A 403 -41.72 13.76 -5.93
N GLY A 404 -41.45 12.95 -6.94
CA GLY A 404 -42.18 12.95 -8.21
C GLY A 404 -41.70 13.99 -9.23
N ILE A 405 -40.48 14.54 -9.03
CA ILE A 405 -39.86 15.46 -9.98
C ILE A 405 -39.09 14.65 -11.02
N ASN A 406 -39.34 14.89 -12.31
CA ASN A 406 -38.67 14.19 -13.40
C ASN A 406 -37.25 14.76 -13.59
N ILE A 407 -36.23 13.91 -13.46
CA ILE A 407 -34.83 14.31 -13.51
C ILE A 407 -34.22 13.95 -14.87
N LEU A 408 -33.55 14.91 -15.50
CA LEU A 408 -32.80 14.69 -16.74
C LEU A 408 -31.30 14.78 -16.48
N PRO A 409 -30.54 13.67 -16.60
CA PRO A 409 -29.09 13.69 -16.47
C PRO A 409 -28.44 14.30 -17.72
N LEU A 410 -27.71 15.42 -17.55
CA LEU A 410 -26.93 16.04 -18.62
C LEU A 410 -25.55 16.46 -18.08
N THR A 411 -24.51 16.46 -18.90
CA THR A 411 -23.21 17.03 -18.51
C THR A 411 -23.23 18.53 -18.81
N LEU A 412 -23.10 19.39 -17.80
CA LEU A 412 -23.09 20.84 -17.98
C LEU A 412 -21.66 21.38 -18.04
N GLU A 413 -21.36 22.24 -19.01
CA GLU A 413 -20.02 22.85 -19.12
C GLU A 413 -19.78 23.94 -18.07
N VAL A 414 -20.84 24.55 -17.53
CA VAL A 414 -20.76 25.62 -16.53
C VAL A 414 -20.82 25.03 -15.12
N SER A 415 -19.79 25.28 -14.31
CA SER A 415 -19.65 24.73 -12.95
C SER A 415 -20.50 25.47 -11.90
N TRP A 416 -21.82 25.35 -11.99
CA TRP A 416 -22.69 25.67 -10.86
C TRP A 416 -23.74 24.58 -10.73
N PRO A 417 -24.15 24.18 -9.51
CA PRO A 417 -25.22 23.22 -9.27
C PRO A 417 -26.56 23.87 -9.64
N LEU A 418 -26.83 23.97 -10.94
CA LEU A 418 -27.99 24.64 -11.49
C LEU A 418 -29.09 23.60 -11.72
N PHE A 419 -30.04 23.53 -10.80
CA PHE A 419 -31.36 23.00 -11.06
C PHE A 419 -32.07 23.94 -12.03
N LEU A 420 -31.96 23.68 -13.33
CA LEU A 420 -32.70 24.44 -14.33
C LEU A 420 -34.09 23.81 -14.45
N THR A 421 -35.12 24.58 -14.09
CA THR A 421 -36.49 24.28 -14.48
C THR A 421 -36.61 24.53 -15.98
N SER A 422 -37.33 23.65 -16.69
CA SER A 422 -37.48 23.70 -18.16
C SER A 422 -38.06 25.02 -18.70
N HIS A 423 -38.55 25.93 -17.85
CA HIS A 423 -39.06 27.25 -18.25
C HIS A 423 -37.95 28.27 -18.55
N LEU A 424 -36.71 28.04 -18.10
CA LEU A 424 -35.57 28.96 -18.25
C LEU A 424 -34.69 28.66 -19.47
N TRP A 425 -34.91 27.55 -20.17
CA TRP A 425 -34.14 27.15 -21.35
C TRP A 425 -35.07 27.09 -22.56
N ARG A 426 -35.22 28.21 -23.26
CA ARG A 426 -35.65 28.21 -24.67
C ARG A 426 -34.42 28.52 -25.54
N PRO A 427 -34.19 27.78 -26.63
CA PRO A 427 -33.10 28.05 -27.56
C PRO A 427 -33.20 29.44 -28.19
#